data_AF-A0A1H5HNM9-F1
#
_entry.id   AF-A0A1H5HNM9-F1
#
_cell.length_a   1.000
_cell.length_b   1.000
_cell.length_c   1.000
_cell.angle_alpha   90.00
_cell.angle_beta   90.00
_cell.angle_gamma   90.00
#
_symmetry.space_group_name_H-M   'P 1'
#
loop_
_entity.id
_entity.type
_entity.pdbx_description
1 polymer ?
#
loop_
_entity_poly.entity_id
_entity_poly.type
_entity_poly.pdbx_seq_one_letter_code
_entity_poly.pdbx_strand_id
1 'polypeptide(L)'
;MKLILGIAGSTVAVVAAAAIGLHGSSADHSYRPQDSMAIGGYEGWWNGTPSEGSSAGLPKETVAVNTTSNQIVDASNRAKNDAGQPTLISYVHFEVVPDPSWPKNSVVIIDTSTMKVIESFPVDEKGWPIISDDPNPQ
;
A
#
# COMPACT_ATOMS: atom_id res chain seq x y z
N MET A 1 21.23 -43.59 -33.85
CA MET A 1 21.47 -43.57 -35.32
C MET A 1 22.15 -42.25 -35.66
N LYS A 2 23.24 -42.29 -36.43
CA LYS A 2 23.91 -41.10 -37.00
C LYS A 2 23.30 -40.83 -38.37
N LEU A 3 23.03 -39.57 -38.71
CA LEU A 3 22.94 -39.14 -40.11
C LEU A 3 23.68 -37.81 -40.27
N ILE A 4 24.71 -37.84 -41.11
CA ILE A 4 25.42 -36.68 -41.65
C ILE A 4 24.81 -36.43 -43.02
N LEU A 5 24.42 -35.19 -43.35
CA LEU A 5 24.53 -34.67 -44.72
C LEU A 5 24.42 -33.14 -44.71
N GLY A 6 25.47 -32.47 -45.17
CA GLY A 6 25.52 -31.01 -45.34
C GLY A 6 25.05 -30.56 -46.71
N ILE A 7 24.74 -29.27 -46.84
CA ILE A 7 24.68 -28.54 -48.10
C ILE A 7 25.17 -27.11 -47.84
N ALA A 8 26.14 -26.68 -48.64
CA ALA A 8 26.65 -25.31 -48.72
C ALA A 8 25.67 -24.40 -49.47
N GLY A 9 25.63 -23.11 -49.16
CA GLY A 9 24.91 -22.14 -49.98
C GLY A 9 24.80 -20.75 -49.35
N SER A 10 25.75 -19.88 -49.69
CA SER A 10 25.72 -18.45 -49.41
C SER A 10 24.48 -17.77 -49.98
N THR A 11 23.85 -16.88 -49.21
CA THR A 11 23.22 -15.66 -49.74
C THR A 11 23.05 -14.66 -48.61
N VAL A 12 23.75 -13.53 -48.74
CA VAL A 12 23.53 -12.33 -47.94
C VAL A 12 22.20 -11.74 -48.41
N ALA A 13 21.15 -11.85 -47.59
CA ALA A 13 19.94 -11.06 -47.75
C ALA A 13 20.04 -9.86 -46.82
N VAL A 14 20.26 -8.69 -47.42
CA VAL A 14 20.12 -7.38 -46.77
C VAL A 14 18.65 -7.21 -46.42
N VAL A 15 18.28 -7.44 -45.16
CA VAL A 15 16.94 -7.12 -44.67
C VAL A 15 16.95 -5.66 -44.24
N ALA A 16 16.30 -4.83 -45.06
CA ALA A 16 16.03 -3.43 -44.78
C ALA A 16 15.37 -3.30 -43.39
N ALA A 17 15.92 -2.40 -42.58
CA ALA A 17 15.41 -2.09 -41.26
C ALA A 17 13.95 -1.61 -41.34
N ALA A 18 13.03 -2.44 -40.86
CA ALA A 18 11.70 -1.99 -40.52
C ALA A 18 11.84 -1.04 -39.33
N ALA A 19 11.54 0.24 -39.54
CA ALA A 19 11.37 1.20 -38.46
C ALA A 19 10.15 0.77 -37.64
N ILE A 20 10.38 -0.06 -36.63
CA ILE A 20 9.39 -0.29 -35.57
C ILE A 20 9.42 0.97 -34.74
N GLY A 21 8.47 1.87 -35.01
CA GLY A 21 8.14 2.95 -34.11
C GLY A 21 7.75 2.34 -32.77
N LEU A 22 8.68 2.35 -31.82
CA LEU A 22 8.37 2.20 -30.42
C LEU A 22 7.52 3.41 -30.04
N HIS A 23 6.20 3.27 -30.17
CA HIS A 23 5.28 4.07 -29.37
C HIS A 23 5.48 3.63 -27.92
N GLY A 24 6.45 4.27 -27.26
CA GLY A 24 6.50 4.29 -25.82
C GLY A 24 5.22 4.96 -25.35
N SER A 25 4.25 4.17 -24.90
CA SER A 25 3.13 4.69 -24.12
C SER A 25 3.74 5.27 -22.85
N SER A 26 4.00 6.57 -22.85
CA SER A 26 4.18 7.31 -21.62
C SER A 26 2.93 7.06 -20.79
N ALA A 27 3.10 6.41 -19.63
CA ALA A 27 2.03 6.30 -18.66
C ALA A 27 1.54 7.72 -18.38
N ASP A 28 0.31 8.00 -18.75
CA ASP A 28 -0.35 9.27 -18.55
C ASP A 28 -0.46 9.48 -17.04
N HIS A 29 0.53 10.17 -16.45
CA HIS A 29 0.49 10.67 -15.08
C HIS A 29 -0.51 11.82 -15.04
N SER A 30 -1.78 11.48 -15.23
CA SER A 30 -2.90 12.38 -15.06
C SER A 30 -2.89 12.83 -13.60
N TYR A 31 -2.55 14.09 -13.39
CA TYR A 31 -2.67 14.75 -12.09
C TYR A 31 -4.10 14.57 -11.60
N ARG A 32 -4.28 13.78 -10.55
CA ARG A 32 -5.56 13.68 -9.84
C ARG A 32 -5.63 14.85 -8.87
N PRO A 33 -6.67 15.70 -8.93
CA PRO A 33 -6.91 16.68 -7.88
C PRO A 33 -6.95 15.95 -6.53
N GLN A 34 -6.12 16.40 -5.59
CA GLN A 34 -5.93 15.76 -4.28
C GLN A 34 -7.26 15.61 -3.52
N ASP A 35 -8.22 16.50 -3.77
CA ASP A 35 -9.59 16.47 -3.23
C ASP A 35 -10.43 15.26 -3.66
N SER A 36 -10.00 14.50 -4.66
CA SER A 36 -10.68 13.31 -5.17
C SER A 36 -10.03 11.99 -4.75
N MET A 37 -8.95 12.04 -3.98
CA MET A 37 -8.22 10.85 -3.53
C MET A 37 -8.63 10.46 -2.12
N ALA A 38 -8.88 9.18 -1.89
CA ALA A 38 -9.00 8.64 -0.54
C ALA A 38 -7.65 8.84 0.19
N ILE A 39 -7.69 9.39 1.41
CA ILE A 39 -6.50 9.55 2.24
C ILE A 39 -6.03 8.17 2.72
N GLY A 40 -4.75 7.90 2.47
CA GLY A 40 -3.98 6.78 3.02
C GLY A 40 -2.62 7.28 3.53
N GLY A 41 -1.87 6.43 4.23
CA GLY A 41 -0.60 6.79 4.86
C GLY A 41 -0.76 7.41 6.24
N TYR A 42 -1.31 6.64 7.18
CA TYR A 42 -1.46 7.04 8.58
C TYR A 42 -0.23 6.60 9.39
N GLU A 43 0.43 7.59 9.99
CA GLU A 43 1.63 7.39 10.79
C GLU A 43 1.33 7.47 12.29
N GLY A 44 1.98 6.63 13.09
CA GLY A 44 1.76 6.58 14.53
C GLY A 44 2.78 5.73 15.30
N TRP A 45 2.51 5.46 16.57
CA TRP A 45 3.42 4.65 17.39
C TRP A 45 3.46 3.18 16.93
N TRP A 46 2.38 2.68 16.33
CA TRP A 46 2.24 1.28 15.90
C TRP A 46 3.13 0.91 14.71
N ASN A 47 3.43 1.86 13.82
CA ASN A 47 4.32 1.66 12.68
C ASN A 47 5.72 2.28 12.87
N GLY A 48 5.94 3.07 13.92
CA GLY A 48 7.25 3.60 14.31
C GLY A 48 8.20 2.57 14.94
N THR A 49 9.47 2.95 15.04
CA THR A 49 10.48 2.25 15.83
C THR A 49 10.89 3.16 17.00
N PRO A 50 10.76 2.70 18.26
CA PRO A 50 11.21 3.44 19.44
C PRO A 50 12.68 3.88 19.35
N SER A 51 13.05 4.94 20.05
CA SER A 51 14.41 5.50 20.04
C SER A 51 15.48 4.53 20.54
N GLU A 52 15.11 3.59 21.41
CA GLU A 52 15.98 2.50 21.86
C GLU A 52 16.20 1.39 20.80
N GLY A 53 15.50 1.47 19.66
CA GLY A 53 15.65 0.56 18.52
C GLY A 53 14.94 -0.79 18.67
N SER A 54 14.27 -1.04 19.80
CA SER A 54 13.55 -2.29 20.04
C SER A 54 12.15 -2.28 19.42
N SER A 55 11.82 -3.30 18.63
CA SER A 55 10.45 -3.56 18.15
C SER A 55 9.75 -4.71 18.89
N ALA A 56 10.30 -5.10 20.04
CA ALA A 56 9.70 -6.14 20.88
C ALA A 56 8.33 -5.66 21.39
N GLY A 57 7.32 -6.53 21.28
CA GLY A 57 5.95 -6.22 21.70
C GLY A 57 5.16 -5.30 20.77
N LEU A 58 5.77 -4.74 19.72
CA LEU A 58 5.06 -3.95 18.72
C LEU A 58 4.33 -4.84 17.71
N PRO A 59 3.20 -4.38 17.15
CA PRO A 59 2.53 -5.04 16.04
C PRO A 59 3.51 -5.29 14.88
N LYS A 60 3.39 -6.48 14.27
CA LYS A 60 4.17 -6.84 13.08
C LYS A 60 3.51 -6.33 11.81
N GLU A 61 2.18 -6.31 11.81
CA GLU A 61 1.38 -5.81 10.72
C GLU A 61 0.11 -5.17 11.28
N THR A 62 -0.28 -4.03 10.70
CA THR A 62 -1.50 -3.31 11.05
C THR A 62 -2.25 -2.90 9.80
N VAL A 63 -3.58 -2.80 9.91
CA VAL A 63 -4.42 -2.15 8.91
C VAL A 63 -5.11 -0.93 9.52
N ALA A 64 -5.26 0.12 8.73
CA ALA A 64 -6.11 1.25 9.04
C ALA A 64 -7.43 1.10 8.28
N VAL A 65 -8.55 1.07 9.01
CA VAL A 65 -9.89 0.92 8.42
C VAL A 65 -10.67 2.21 8.62
N ASN A 66 -11.20 2.76 7.53
CA ASN A 66 -12.16 3.85 7.61
C ASN A 66 -13.53 3.28 8.01
N THR A 67 -14.07 3.73 9.14
CA THR A 67 -15.30 3.15 9.72
C THR A 67 -16.58 3.57 8.98
N THR A 68 -16.51 4.58 8.11
CA THR A 68 -17.63 5.01 7.27
C THR A 68 -17.76 4.14 6.03
N SER A 69 -16.63 3.85 5.35
CA SER A 69 -16.62 3.02 4.14
C SER A 69 -16.42 1.54 4.42
N ASN A 70 -15.95 1.17 5.62
CA ASN A 70 -15.49 -0.17 6.00
C ASN A 70 -14.37 -0.70 5.09
N GLN A 71 -13.55 0.21 4.55
CA GLN A 71 -12.43 -0.15 3.68
C GLN A 71 -11.11 0.02 4.40
N ILE A 72 -10.17 -0.87 4.12
CA ILE A 72 -8.77 -0.67 4.45
C ILE A 72 -8.28 0.52 3.61
N VAL A 73 -7.78 1.55 4.29
CA VAL A 73 -7.26 2.79 3.68
C VAL A 73 -5.74 2.87 3.81
N ASP A 74 -5.14 2.08 4.70
CA ASP A 74 -3.70 1.94 4.81
C ASP A 74 -3.31 0.59 5.44
N ALA A 75 -2.07 0.18 5.20
CA ALA A 75 -1.48 -1.01 5.76
C ALA A 75 -0.01 -0.77 6.10
N SER A 76 0.44 -1.29 7.23
CA SER A 76 1.85 -1.26 7.62
C SER A 76 2.33 -2.67 7.95
N ASN A 77 3.50 -3.04 7.43
CA ASN A 77 4.17 -4.29 7.75
C ASN A 77 5.63 -3.99 8.09
N ARG A 78 6.02 -4.31 9.33
CA ARG A 78 7.34 -3.95 9.85
C ARG A 78 8.48 -4.58 9.08
N ALA A 79 8.36 -5.84 8.69
CA ALA A 79 9.41 -6.53 7.93
C ALA A 79 9.63 -5.90 6.54
N LYS A 80 8.56 -5.40 5.90
CA LYS A 80 8.67 -4.64 4.65
C LYS A 80 9.31 -3.28 4.88
N ASN A 81 8.86 -2.54 5.88
CA ASN A 81 9.38 -1.22 6.21
C ASN A 81 10.88 -1.29 6.56
N ASP A 82 11.31 -2.28 7.34
CA ASP A 82 12.72 -2.53 7.70
C ASP A 82 13.57 -2.86 6.46
N ALA A 83 12.97 -3.47 5.44
CA ALA A 83 13.61 -3.73 4.14
C ALA A 83 13.57 -2.54 3.18
N GLY A 84 13.05 -1.38 3.61
CA GLY A 84 12.87 -0.20 2.76
C GLY A 84 11.81 -0.38 1.67
N GLN A 85 10.88 -1.33 1.86
CA GLN A 85 9.82 -1.62 0.91
C GLN A 85 8.50 -0.99 1.36
N PRO A 86 7.70 -0.45 0.44
CA PRO A 86 6.36 0.00 0.77
C PRO A 86 5.47 -1.20 1.15
N THR A 87 4.56 -0.96 2.09
CA THR A 87 3.47 -1.90 2.37
C THR A 87 2.26 -1.50 1.54
N LEU A 88 1.90 -2.33 0.55
CA LEU A 88 0.65 -2.15 -0.19
C LEU A 88 -0.48 -2.88 0.54
N ILE A 89 -1.69 -2.31 0.50
CA ILE A 89 -2.89 -2.95 1.04
C ILE A 89 -3.09 -4.35 0.43
N SER A 90 -2.78 -4.52 -0.85
CA SER A 90 -2.88 -5.81 -1.56
C SER A 90 -1.91 -6.89 -1.07
N TYR A 91 -0.93 -6.54 -0.22
CA TYR A 91 -0.01 -7.50 0.40
C TYR A 91 -0.50 -8.01 1.74
N VAL A 92 -1.55 -7.40 2.30
CA VAL A 92 -2.11 -7.79 3.59
C VAL A 92 -3.34 -8.67 3.37
N HIS A 93 -3.31 -9.85 3.96
CA HIS A 93 -4.43 -10.79 3.93
C HIS A 93 -5.34 -10.54 5.15
N PHE A 94 -6.16 -9.50 5.08
CA PHE A 94 -7.07 -9.12 6.15
C PHE A 94 -8.48 -8.86 5.61
N GLU A 95 -9.47 -9.49 6.23
CA GLU A 95 -10.89 -9.26 5.96
C GLU A 95 -11.47 -8.33 7.02
N VAL A 96 -12.00 -7.19 6.59
CA VAL A 96 -12.67 -6.26 7.49
C VAL A 96 -14.02 -6.85 7.89
N VAL A 97 -14.18 -7.10 9.19
CA VAL A 97 -15.48 -7.41 9.80
C VAL A 97 -15.92 -6.17 10.57
N PRO A 98 -16.87 -5.36 10.04
CA PRO A 98 -17.32 -4.14 10.72
C PRO A 98 -17.86 -4.42 12.11
N ASP A 99 -17.36 -3.71 13.11
CA ASP A 99 -17.83 -3.77 14.48
C ASP A 99 -18.72 -2.55 14.77
N PRO A 100 -20.00 -2.74 15.16
CA PRO A 100 -20.90 -1.65 15.53
C PRO A 100 -20.41 -0.76 16.69
N SER A 101 -19.45 -1.23 17.48
CA SER A 101 -18.84 -0.47 18.58
C SER A 101 -17.72 0.47 18.14
N TRP A 102 -17.24 0.36 16.89
CA TRP A 102 -16.22 1.29 16.38
C TRP A 102 -16.73 2.73 16.33
N PRO A 103 -15.86 3.72 16.63
CA PRO A 103 -16.23 5.11 16.51
C PRO A 103 -16.60 5.44 15.06
N LYS A 104 -17.70 6.17 14.87
CA LYS A 104 -18.14 6.63 13.55
C LYS A 104 -17.19 7.71 13.01
N ASN A 105 -17.12 7.87 11.69
CA ASN A 105 -16.32 8.91 11.03
C ASN A 105 -14.87 8.92 11.56
N SER A 106 -14.29 7.74 11.65
CA SER A 106 -12.98 7.55 12.27
C SER A 106 -12.16 6.59 11.43
N VAL A 107 -10.86 6.57 11.71
CA VAL A 107 -9.99 5.48 11.33
C VAL A 107 -9.69 4.66 12.57
N VAL A 108 -9.81 3.34 12.45
CA VAL A 108 -9.35 2.39 13.48
C VAL A 108 -8.10 1.69 12.98
N ILE A 109 -7.10 1.57 13.86
CA ILE A 109 -5.87 0.83 13.60
C ILE A 109 -6.00 -0.53 14.25
N ILE A 110 -5.86 -1.59 13.47
CA ILE A 110 -6.05 -2.97 13.93
C ILE A 110 -4.72 -3.71 13.80
N ASP A 111 -4.29 -4.37 14.88
CA ASP A 111 -3.22 -5.37 14.84
C ASP A 111 -3.76 -6.66 14.22
N THR A 112 -3.24 -7.04 13.05
CA THR A 112 -3.78 -8.17 12.27
C THR A 112 -3.52 -9.52 12.94
N SER A 113 -2.55 -9.59 13.86
CA SER A 113 -2.23 -10.83 14.58
C SER A 113 -3.20 -11.11 15.74
N THR A 114 -3.73 -10.05 16.36
CA THR A 114 -4.61 -10.16 17.52
C THR A 114 -6.07 -9.78 17.22
N MET A 115 -6.32 -9.22 16.04
CA MET A 115 -7.63 -8.68 15.60
C MET A 115 -8.16 -7.57 16.52
N LYS A 116 -7.27 -6.91 17.29
CA LYS A 116 -7.64 -5.85 18.23
C LYS A 116 -7.44 -4.48 17.61
N VAL A 117 -8.40 -3.59 17.84
CA VAL A 117 -8.18 -2.15 17.65
C VAL A 117 -7.17 -1.68 18.70
N ILE A 118 -6.06 -1.10 18.24
CA ILE A 118 -4.96 -0.62 19.08
C ILE A 118 -4.88 0.91 19.11
N GLU A 119 -5.54 1.59 18.18
CA GLU A 119 -5.71 3.04 18.16
C GLU A 119 -6.97 3.40 17.36
N SER A 120 -7.57 4.55 17.65
CA SER A 120 -8.58 5.15 16.78
C SER A 120 -8.55 6.66 16.87
N PHE A 121 -8.85 7.34 15.77
CA PHE A 121 -8.96 8.80 15.76
C PHE A 121 -10.04 9.27 14.77
N PRO A 122 -10.72 10.39 15.09
CA PRO A 122 -11.73 10.97 14.21
C PRO A 122 -11.09 11.51 12.93
N VAL A 123 -11.83 11.39 11.82
CA VAL A 123 -11.43 11.95 10.53
C VAL A 123 -12.57 12.75 9.91
N ASP A 124 -12.22 13.72 9.06
CA ASP A 124 -13.20 14.43 8.23
C ASP A 124 -13.71 13.57 7.06
N GLU A 125 -14.60 14.12 6.24
CA GLU A 125 -15.17 13.43 5.08
C GLU A 125 -14.14 13.00 4.03
N LYS A 126 -12.95 13.62 4.03
CA LYS A 126 -11.84 13.28 3.14
C LYS A 126 -10.90 12.24 3.76
N GLY A 127 -11.00 11.99 5.07
CA GLY A 127 -10.12 11.09 5.81
C GLY A 127 -8.97 11.80 6.52
N TRP A 128 -8.95 13.13 6.58
CA TRP A 128 -7.95 13.85 7.36
C TRP A 128 -8.23 13.72 8.86
N PRO A 129 -7.21 13.39 9.70
CA PRO A 129 -7.38 13.40 11.15
C PRO A 129 -7.86 14.76 11.65
N ILE A 130 -8.91 14.75 12.46
CA ILE A 130 -9.42 15.94 13.14
C ILE A 130 -8.61 16.11 14.42
N ILE A 131 -7.64 17.02 14.39
CA ILE A 131 -6.88 17.38 15.59
C ILE A 131 -7.70 18.45 16.32
N SER A 132 -8.27 18.11 17.47
CA SER A 132 -8.84 19.13 18.35
C SER A 132 -7.71 19.84 19.09
N ASP A 133 -7.58 21.14 18.90
CA ASP A 133 -6.70 21.99 19.72
C ASP A 133 -7.21 22.16 21.17
N ASP A 134 -8.23 21.39 21.59
CA ASP A 134 -8.83 21.48 22.90
C ASP A 134 -8.21 20.44 23.87
N PRO A 135 -7.41 20.86 24.86
CA PRO A 135 -6.83 19.95 25.83
C PRO A 135 -7.86 19.40 26.84
N ASN A 136 -9.16 19.70 26.70
CA ASN A 136 -10.18 19.24 27.63
C ASN A 136 -11.56 19.03 26.98
N PRO A 137 -11.80 17.90 26.28
CA PRO A 137 -13.11 17.61 25.72
C PRO A 137 -14.10 17.26 26.84
N GLN A 138 -15.21 18.01 26.91
CA GLN A 138 -16.33 17.75 27.83
C GLN A 138 -17.13 16.50 27.46
#